data_AF-A3QHE4-F1
#
_entry.id   AF-A3QHE4-F1
#
_cell.length_a   1.000
_cell.length_b   1.000
_cell.length_c   1.000
_cell.angle_alpha   90.00
_cell.angle_beta   90.00
_cell.angle_gamma   90.00
#
_symmetry.space_group_name_H-M   'P 1'
#
loop_
_entity.id
_entity.type
_entity.pdbx_description
1 polymer ?
#
loop_
_entity_poly.entity_id
_entity_poly.type
_entity_poly.pdbx_seq_one_letter_code
_entity_poly.pdbx_strand_id
1 'polypeptide(L)'
;MQEINTFIKENIGSVSKNVFVAPGIPEKKLNNAAKSMGLTDRVNTIIAIYDNTLFGSAKDGLAFTGEHLVFKPMFDDPMIFPYSDIEKVDYVEYVSTNDKGKEKKEVVVELLRKDGSRNTIDGLIDCDYRLLAEILNRAVTECDSFEEENQIVTLAEMSEALKVAYVKVIANMAFADDGEVDKKEFSEILMLMTRLELTTESRFELRSYLSSEHNQVPLVDLLATIDAECVPSHNKAVKISLVKDLISTYMSVNDGSYENFAFLDEHQALFGVSDDEVELALMAIKNDFNMLREDFTDDALKRGMKELSAKAGAVGVPLAAVYLSGSVVGLSAAGMTSGLAALGLGGALGFSSMATGIGVAVLLGVGAYKGIKHFTGANELDKTKRRELMLNEVIKQTQATLSLLISDLNYITDKFNQAVASYGIQDAKVQKLMKMMTSLTGAADVLSRKSGVMQNSCIKLRCPIKLDEAKLKSLTQEPLKKQFYALVMGYYQEVEEEVQQGDESVNVTVLKIKPDISTRELDKLAAVFDAIGYFKAADVIKGKLSGIFS
;
A
#
# COMPACT_ATOMS: atom_id res chain seq x y z
N MET A 1 25.13 20.90 1.19
CA MET A 1 25.24 19.80 0.22
C MET A 1 23.81 19.44 -0.12
N GLN A 2 23.32 19.91 -1.26
CA GLN A 2 21.94 19.65 -1.68
C GLN A 2 22.00 18.57 -2.75
N GLU A 3 21.22 17.51 -2.54
CA GLU A 3 21.12 16.39 -3.45
C GLU A 3 20.03 16.72 -4.49
N ILE A 4 20.28 16.42 -5.77
CA ILE A 4 19.45 16.86 -6.90
C ILE A 4 18.02 16.29 -6.87
N ASN A 5 17.85 15.03 -6.49
CA ASN A 5 16.54 14.40 -6.39
C ASN A 5 15.67 15.14 -5.37
N THR A 6 16.26 15.47 -4.22
CA THR A 6 15.62 16.25 -3.15
C THR A 6 15.34 17.68 -3.61
N PHE A 7 16.32 18.36 -4.21
CA PHE A 7 16.16 19.73 -4.71
C PHE A 7 15.01 19.84 -5.72
N ILE A 8 14.97 18.96 -6.72
CA ILE A 8 13.92 18.98 -7.74
C ILE A 8 12.56 18.72 -7.11
N LYS A 9 12.43 17.72 -6.22
CA LYS A 9 11.17 17.41 -5.52
C LYS A 9 10.59 18.62 -4.80
N GLU A 10 11.41 19.36 -4.09
CA GLU A 10 10.98 20.49 -3.25
C GLU A 10 10.62 21.74 -4.05
N ASN A 11 11.27 21.97 -5.20
CA ASN A 11 11.21 23.25 -5.88
C ASN A 11 10.35 23.21 -7.16
N ILE A 12 10.39 22.13 -7.94
CA ILE A 12 9.86 22.15 -9.32
C ILE A 12 8.34 22.29 -9.41
N GLY A 13 7.60 21.86 -8.38
CA GLY A 13 6.14 21.99 -8.33
C GLY A 13 5.63 23.44 -8.39
N SER A 14 6.47 24.40 -8.01
CA SER A 14 6.12 25.83 -8.02
C SER A 14 6.04 26.45 -9.42
N VAL A 15 6.62 25.80 -10.44
CA VAL A 15 6.69 26.31 -11.81
C VAL A 15 5.33 26.29 -12.51
N SER A 16 4.49 25.29 -12.21
CA SER A 16 3.16 25.16 -12.81
C SER A 16 2.31 24.13 -12.08
N LYS A 17 0.98 24.30 -12.12
CA LYS A 17 0.00 23.27 -11.75
C LYS A 17 0.09 21.99 -12.61
N ASN A 18 0.77 22.06 -13.77
CA ASN A 18 0.95 20.93 -14.69
C ASN A 18 2.16 20.04 -14.34
N VAL A 19 2.85 20.35 -13.23
CA VAL A 19 3.96 19.56 -12.73
C VAL A 19 3.45 18.49 -11.77
N PHE A 20 3.90 17.25 -11.99
CA PHE A 20 3.65 16.11 -11.13
C PHE A 20 4.99 15.63 -10.58
N VAL A 21 5.12 15.55 -9.26
CA VAL A 21 6.35 15.15 -8.56
C VAL A 21 6.16 13.77 -7.95
N ALA A 22 7.18 12.93 -8.04
CA ALA A 22 7.21 11.59 -7.48
C ALA A 22 7.20 11.61 -5.95
N PRO A 23 6.65 10.57 -5.29
CA PRO A 23 5.85 9.48 -5.87
C PRO A 23 4.43 9.84 -6.34
N GLY A 24 4.01 11.12 -6.31
CA GLY A 24 2.66 11.59 -6.65
C GLY A 24 2.31 11.64 -8.15
N ILE A 25 3.11 11.00 -9.01
CA ILE A 25 2.89 11.01 -10.46
C ILE A 25 1.82 9.96 -10.84
N PRO A 26 0.74 10.33 -11.56
CA PRO A 26 -0.24 9.35 -12.03
C PRO A 26 0.39 8.30 -12.97
N GLU A 27 0.13 7.00 -12.74
CA GLU A 27 0.72 5.89 -13.51
C GLU A 27 0.60 6.07 -15.03
N LYS A 28 -0.57 6.49 -15.52
CA LYS A 28 -0.78 6.70 -16.96
C LYS A 28 0.15 7.79 -17.52
N LYS A 29 0.40 8.85 -16.74
CA LYS A 29 1.32 9.95 -17.12
C LYS A 29 2.76 9.48 -17.05
N LEU A 30 3.13 8.78 -15.98
CA LEU A 30 4.46 8.18 -15.80
C LEU A 30 4.82 7.25 -16.97
N ASN A 31 3.93 6.32 -17.31
CA ASN A 31 4.11 5.39 -18.43
C ASN A 31 4.18 6.09 -19.79
N ASN A 32 3.37 7.12 -20.00
CA ASN A 32 3.38 7.87 -21.25
C ASN A 32 4.66 8.68 -21.41
N ALA A 33 5.10 9.37 -20.36
CA ALA A 33 6.35 10.12 -20.33
C ALA A 33 7.52 9.17 -20.54
N ALA A 34 7.60 8.07 -19.79
CA ALA A 34 8.70 7.12 -19.93
C ALA A 34 8.83 6.54 -21.35
N LYS A 35 7.71 6.25 -22.01
CA LYS A 35 7.72 5.78 -23.41
C LYS A 35 8.09 6.87 -24.40
N SER A 36 7.49 8.06 -24.27
CA SER A 36 7.64 9.16 -25.24
C SER A 36 8.96 9.91 -25.11
N MET A 37 9.56 9.90 -23.91
CA MET A 37 10.77 10.61 -23.57
C MET A 37 12.01 9.70 -23.51
N GLY A 38 11.87 8.41 -23.86
CA GLY A 38 13.01 7.47 -23.93
C GLY A 38 13.52 6.97 -22.58
N LEU A 39 12.69 6.98 -21.53
CA LEU A 39 13.03 6.60 -20.16
C LEU A 39 12.41 5.26 -19.73
N THR A 40 12.08 4.37 -20.67
CA THR A 40 11.36 3.11 -20.37
C THR A 40 12.14 2.20 -19.42
N ASP A 41 13.46 2.15 -19.53
CA ASP A 41 14.33 1.35 -18.65
C ASP A 41 14.64 2.05 -17.32
N ARG A 42 14.17 3.30 -17.15
CA ARG A 42 14.47 4.18 -16.00
C ARG A 42 13.20 4.78 -15.38
N VAL A 43 12.04 4.16 -15.59
CA VAL A 43 10.72 4.66 -15.14
C VAL A 43 10.74 5.06 -13.66
N ASN A 44 11.37 4.23 -12.81
CA ASN A 44 11.40 4.43 -11.37
C ASN A 44 12.32 5.59 -10.94
N THR A 45 13.14 6.14 -11.83
CA THR A 45 14.05 7.26 -11.53
C THR A 45 13.45 8.63 -11.84
N ILE A 46 12.25 8.66 -12.43
CA ILE A 46 11.58 9.91 -12.80
C ILE A 46 11.10 10.62 -11.54
N ILE A 47 11.78 11.71 -11.19
CA ILE A 47 11.49 12.58 -10.05
C ILE A 47 10.25 13.44 -10.32
N ALA A 48 10.13 14.01 -11.52
CA ALA A 48 9.03 14.88 -11.85
C ALA A 48 8.71 14.88 -13.36
N ILE A 49 7.47 15.22 -13.70
CA ILE A 49 6.99 15.39 -15.06
C ILE A 49 6.26 16.73 -15.17
N TYR A 50 6.65 17.53 -16.15
CA TYR A 50 5.84 18.64 -16.64
C TYR A 50 4.99 18.14 -17.81
N ASP A 51 3.67 18.07 -17.63
CA ASP A 51 2.76 17.67 -18.70
C ASP A 51 2.43 18.86 -19.60
N ASN A 52 2.97 18.86 -20.82
CA ASN A 52 2.70 19.92 -21.80
C ASN A 52 1.56 19.58 -22.77
N THR A 53 0.88 18.46 -22.59
CA THR A 53 -0.15 18.01 -23.53
C THR A 53 -1.50 18.67 -23.23
N LEU A 54 -2.20 19.12 -24.29
CA LEU A 54 -3.52 19.76 -24.18
C LEU A 54 -4.57 18.90 -23.45
N PHE A 55 -4.45 17.57 -23.51
CA PHE A 55 -5.39 16.63 -22.89
C PHE A 55 -4.83 15.90 -21.66
N GLY A 56 -3.71 16.38 -21.09
CA GLY A 56 -3.18 15.86 -19.83
C GLY A 56 -2.67 14.42 -19.89
N SER A 57 -2.12 13.99 -21.04
CA SER A 57 -1.56 12.67 -21.26
C SER A 57 -0.07 12.52 -20.91
N ALA A 58 0.68 13.62 -20.74
CA ALA A 58 2.11 13.65 -20.44
C ALA A 58 3.00 12.93 -21.47
N LYS A 59 2.71 13.11 -22.76
CA LYS A 59 3.52 12.57 -23.88
C LYS A 59 4.53 13.58 -24.44
N ASP A 60 4.43 14.84 -24.02
CA ASP A 60 5.35 15.92 -24.32
C ASP A 60 5.48 16.83 -23.08
N GLY A 61 6.50 17.68 -23.07
CA GLY A 61 6.88 18.51 -21.93
C GLY A 61 8.25 18.13 -21.37
N LEU A 62 8.38 18.10 -20.04
CA LEU A 62 9.65 17.84 -19.36
C LEU A 62 9.56 16.58 -18.50
N ALA A 63 10.66 15.86 -18.37
CA ALA A 63 10.89 14.89 -17.30
C ALA A 63 12.22 15.17 -16.61
N PHE A 64 12.25 14.96 -15.30
CA PHE A 64 13.42 15.18 -14.45
C PHE A 64 13.80 13.84 -13.82
N THR A 65 15.06 13.44 -13.97
CA THR A 65 15.67 12.31 -13.24
C THR A 65 16.84 12.84 -12.42
N GLY A 66 17.57 11.99 -11.68
CA GLY A 66 18.72 12.44 -10.90
C GLY A 66 19.91 12.86 -11.77
N GLU A 67 20.05 12.25 -12.95
CA GLU A 67 21.13 12.58 -13.90
C GLU A 67 20.70 13.52 -15.03
N HIS A 68 19.42 13.50 -15.42
CA HIS A 68 18.98 14.10 -16.68
C HIS A 68 17.78 15.04 -16.53
N LEU A 69 17.82 16.13 -17.31
CA LEU A 69 16.65 16.90 -17.75
C LEU A 69 16.28 16.43 -19.16
N VAL A 70 15.05 15.96 -19.34
CA VAL A 70 14.54 15.57 -20.67
C VAL A 70 13.48 16.54 -21.13
N PHE A 71 13.66 17.11 -22.33
CA PHE A 71 12.68 17.96 -22.97
C PHE A 71 12.15 17.29 -24.23
N LYS A 72 10.85 17.09 -24.30
CA LYS A 72 10.14 16.51 -25.44
C LYS A 72 9.19 17.56 -26.00
N PRO A 73 9.56 18.25 -27.09
CA PRO A 73 8.63 19.16 -27.77
C PRO A 73 7.44 18.40 -28.35
N MET A 74 6.38 19.14 -28.65
CA MET A 74 5.22 18.57 -29.34
C MET A 74 5.65 18.14 -30.75
N PHE A 75 5.37 16.89 -31.12
CA PHE A 75 5.69 16.28 -32.42
C PHE A 75 7.18 16.06 -32.78
N ASP A 76 8.15 16.47 -31.97
CA ASP A 76 9.59 16.23 -32.23
C ASP A 76 10.20 15.12 -31.37
N ASP A 77 11.43 14.70 -31.60
CA ASP A 77 12.10 13.70 -30.74
C ASP A 77 12.53 14.29 -29.38
N PRO A 78 12.64 13.47 -28.31
CA PRO A 78 13.12 13.95 -27.01
C PRO A 78 14.59 14.36 -27.06
N MET A 79 14.90 15.48 -26.40
CA MET A 79 16.25 15.94 -26.11
C MET A 79 16.60 15.63 -24.66
N ILE A 80 17.73 14.97 -24.44
CA ILE A 80 18.21 14.56 -23.11
C ILE A 80 19.43 15.42 -22.76
N PHE A 81 19.37 16.08 -21.61
CA PHE A 81 20.42 16.95 -21.09
C PHE A 81 20.92 16.39 -19.76
N PRO A 82 22.11 15.78 -19.71
CA PRO A 82 22.76 15.46 -18.44
C PRO A 82 23.03 16.75 -17.67
N TYR A 83 22.66 16.83 -16.39
CA TYR A 83 22.93 18.04 -15.58
C TYR A 83 24.43 18.35 -15.51
N SER A 84 25.25 17.31 -15.49
CA SER A 84 26.72 17.41 -15.52
C SER A 84 27.27 18.13 -16.76
N ASP A 85 26.50 18.20 -17.86
CA ASP A 85 26.89 18.88 -19.09
C ASP A 85 26.42 20.34 -19.15
N ILE A 86 25.49 20.74 -18.28
CA ILE A 86 24.94 22.09 -18.25
C ILE A 86 25.90 22.97 -17.43
N GLU A 87 26.32 24.09 -18.02
CA GLU A 87 27.16 25.09 -17.36
C GLU A 87 26.31 26.16 -16.69
N LYS A 88 25.25 26.61 -17.38
CA LYS A 88 24.40 27.70 -16.92
C LYS A 88 23.01 27.62 -17.55
N VAL A 89 22.01 28.11 -16.82
CA VAL A 89 20.64 28.24 -17.33
C VAL A 89 20.17 29.68 -17.20
N ASP A 90 19.65 30.25 -18.30
CA ASP A 90 19.22 31.65 -18.38
C ASP A 90 17.76 31.78 -18.83
N TYR A 91 17.07 32.77 -18.27
CA TYR A 91 15.78 33.24 -18.75
C TYR A 91 15.99 34.30 -19.84
N VAL A 92 15.39 34.11 -21.03
CA VAL A 92 15.57 35.03 -22.15
C VAL A 92 14.22 35.44 -22.74
N GLU A 93 14.02 36.75 -22.95
CA GLU A 93 12.89 37.33 -23.67
C GLU A 93 13.35 37.86 -25.04
N TYR A 94 12.84 37.27 -26.11
CA TYR A 94 13.01 37.77 -27.47
C TYR A 94 11.82 38.65 -27.86
N VAL A 95 12.10 39.90 -28.25
CA VAL A 95 11.07 40.82 -28.77
C VAL A 95 11.28 40.99 -30.27
N SER A 96 10.33 40.50 -31.06
CA SER A 96 10.28 40.73 -32.50
C SER A 96 9.08 41.60 -32.84
N THR A 97 9.19 42.45 -33.86
CA THR A 97 8.07 43.26 -34.35
C THR A 97 7.63 42.73 -35.69
N ASN A 98 6.35 42.37 -35.84
CA ASN A 98 5.85 41.92 -37.13
C ASN A 98 5.66 43.09 -38.11
N ASP A 99 5.42 42.79 -39.39
CA ASP A 99 5.23 43.77 -40.47
C ASP A 99 4.08 44.77 -40.24
N LYS A 100 3.24 44.55 -39.21
CA LYS A 100 2.13 45.42 -38.80
C LYS A 100 2.45 46.25 -37.54
N GLY A 101 3.71 46.28 -37.09
CA GLY A 101 4.13 47.03 -35.91
C GLY A 101 3.69 46.41 -34.58
N LYS A 102 3.22 45.15 -34.57
CA LYS A 102 2.83 44.46 -33.34
C LYS A 102 4.01 43.65 -32.81
N GLU A 103 4.40 43.96 -31.59
CA GLU A 103 5.42 43.21 -30.85
C GLU A 103 4.94 41.78 -30.56
N LYS A 104 5.78 40.80 -30.87
CA LYS A 104 5.68 39.40 -30.48
C LYS A 104 6.82 39.13 -29.49
N LYS A 105 6.46 38.81 -28.26
CA LYS A 105 7.38 38.37 -27.23
C LYS A 105 7.44 36.85 -27.23
N GLU A 106 8.63 36.29 -27.37
CA GLU A 106 8.92 34.88 -27.18
C GLU A 106 9.80 34.73 -25.94
N VAL A 107 9.41 33.82 -25.05
CA VAL A 107 10.07 33.61 -23.77
C VAL A 107 10.60 32.19 -23.77
N VAL A 108 11.87 32.02 -23.42
CA VAL A 108 12.55 30.72 -23.42
C VAL A 108 13.43 30.54 -22.20
N VAL A 109 13.72 29.28 -21.87
CA VAL A 109 14.86 28.91 -21.01
C VAL A 109 16.01 28.48 -21.90
N GLU A 110 17.16 29.12 -21.78
CA GLU A 110 18.37 28.79 -22.54
C GLU A 110 19.35 28.00 -21.66
N LEU A 111 19.74 26.82 -22.12
CA LEU A 111 20.74 25.95 -21.50
C LEU A 111 22.08 26.18 -22.21
N LEU A 112 23.06 26.75 -21.51
CA LEU A 112 24.45 26.79 -21.95
C LEU A 112 25.14 25.52 -21.48
N ARG A 113 25.70 24.75 -22.40
CA ARG A 113 26.45 23.52 -22.10
C ARG A 113 27.94 23.81 -22.02
N LYS A 114 28.67 22.95 -21.30
CA LYS A 114 30.13 23.05 -21.10
C LYS A 114 30.95 22.94 -22.39
N ASP A 115 30.37 22.38 -23.46
CA ASP A 115 30.98 22.35 -24.80
C ASP A 115 30.77 23.65 -25.59
N GLY A 116 30.09 24.64 -25.00
CA GLY A 116 29.75 25.93 -25.59
C GLY A 116 28.46 25.91 -26.44
N SER A 117 27.80 24.77 -26.60
CA SER A 117 26.53 24.69 -27.31
C SER A 117 25.37 25.26 -26.48
N ARG A 118 24.32 25.71 -27.18
CA ARG A 118 23.13 26.30 -26.57
C ARG A 118 21.89 25.54 -27.03
N ASN A 119 21.03 25.21 -26.07
CA ASN A 119 19.73 24.60 -26.33
C ASN A 119 18.62 25.43 -25.68
N THR A 120 17.43 25.44 -26.28
CA THR A 120 16.29 26.21 -25.77
C THR A 120 15.15 25.29 -25.38
N ILE A 121 14.52 25.60 -24.24
CA ILE A 121 13.24 25.04 -23.83
C ILE A 121 12.19 26.14 -23.99
N ASP A 122 11.19 25.88 -24.82
CA ASP A 122 10.10 26.78 -25.14
C ASP A 122 8.77 26.00 -25.32
N GLY A 123 7.69 26.69 -25.67
CA GLY A 123 6.40 26.05 -25.97
C GLY A 123 5.69 25.32 -24.82
N LEU A 124 6.04 25.61 -23.56
CA LEU A 124 5.43 25.04 -22.35
C LEU A 124 4.17 25.83 -21.95
N ILE A 125 3.03 25.14 -21.88
CA ILE A 125 1.71 25.69 -21.54
C ILE A 125 1.62 25.92 -20.03
N ASP A 126 1.23 27.14 -19.62
CA ASP A 126 1.08 27.55 -18.21
C ASP A 126 2.38 27.44 -17.39
N CYS A 127 3.54 27.77 -17.98
CA CYS A 127 4.85 27.72 -17.32
C CYS A 127 5.30 29.10 -16.83
N ASP A 128 5.76 29.18 -15.57
CA ASP A 128 6.63 30.29 -15.14
C ASP A 128 8.07 30.04 -15.61
N TYR A 129 8.40 30.57 -16.79
CA TYR A 129 9.72 30.43 -17.41
C TYR A 129 10.86 31.03 -16.58
N ARG A 130 10.60 32.10 -15.83
CA ARG A 130 11.64 32.73 -15.02
C ARG A 130 11.96 31.84 -13.83
N LEU A 131 10.93 31.34 -13.16
CA LEU A 131 11.11 30.42 -12.03
C LEU A 131 11.70 29.07 -12.48
N LEU A 132 11.29 28.55 -13.64
CA LEU A 132 11.90 27.35 -14.22
C LEU A 132 13.40 27.54 -14.47
N ALA A 133 13.80 28.65 -15.09
CA ALA A 133 15.21 28.95 -15.33
C ALA A 133 15.99 29.11 -14.01
N GLU A 134 15.41 29.78 -13.01
CA GLU A 134 16.02 29.93 -11.68
C GLU A 134 16.25 28.57 -11.00
N ILE A 135 15.22 27.72 -10.95
CA ILE A 135 15.30 26.39 -10.34
C ILE A 135 16.34 25.53 -11.08
N LEU A 136 16.31 25.51 -12.41
CA LEU A 136 17.28 24.75 -13.19
C LEU A 136 18.71 25.28 -13.02
N ASN A 137 18.90 26.60 -12.96
CA ASN A 137 20.22 27.18 -12.74
C ASN A 137 20.76 26.84 -11.34
N ARG A 138 19.90 26.89 -10.32
CA ARG A 138 20.26 26.47 -8.96
C ARG A 138 20.55 24.97 -8.89
N ALA A 139 19.76 24.13 -9.55
CA ALA A 139 20.00 22.69 -9.65
C ALA A 139 21.40 22.36 -10.18
N VAL A 140 21.91 23.11 -11.17
CA VAL A 140 23.23 22.85 -11.76
C VAL A 140 24.39 23.53 -11.03
N THR A 141 24.12 24.52 -10.16
CA THR A 141 25.16 25.30 -9.44
C THR A 141 25.25 25.01 -7.94
N GLU A 142 24.15 24.58 -7.30
CA GLU A 142 24.05 24.32 -5.85
C GLU A 142 24.08 22.83 -5.50
N CYS A 143 23.84 21.93 -6.45
CA CYS A 143 23.89 20.48 -6.24
C CYS A 143 25.30 19.92 -6.54
N ASP A 144 25.79 19.09 -5.63
CA ASP A 144 27.17 18.58 -5.67
C ASP A 144 27.28 17.20 -6.38
N SER A 145 26.16 16.51 -6.57
CA SER A 145 26.09 15.17 -7.20
C SER A 145 24.83 15.01 -8.06
N PHE A 146 24.97 14.27 -9.17
CA PHE A 146 23.88 13.89 -10.07
C PHE A 146 23.85 12.37 -10.18
N GLU A 147 23.02 11.73 -9.38
CA GLU A 147 22.91 10.26 -9.33
C GLU A 147 21.44 9.85 -9.46
N GLU A 148 21.18 8.80 -10.25
CA GLU A 148 19.83 8.26 -10.36
C GLU A 148 19.42 7.56 -9.06
N GLU A 149 18.28 7.97 -8.51
CA GLU A 149 17.64 7.30 -7.38
C GLU A 149 16.33 6.67 -7.82
N ASN A 150 16.04 5.46 -7.35
CA ASN A 150 14.69 4.91 -7.48
C ASN A 150 13.75 5.72 -6.59
N GLN A 151 12.77 6.41 -7.17
CA GLN A 151 11.79 7.24 -6.46
C GLN A 151 10.72 6.42 -5.73
N ILE A 152 10.72 5.10 -5.92
CA ILE A 152 9.79 4.16 -5.32
C ILE A 152 10.62 2.99 -4.79
N VAL A 153 10.75 2.93 -3.46
CA VAL A 153 11.47 1.87 -2.73
C VAL A 153 10.57 1.45 -1.57
N THR A 154 10.34 0.15 -1.39
CA THR A 154 9.63 -0.37 -0.22
C THR A 154 10.50 -0.27 1.02
N LEU A 155 9.90 -0.24 2.22
CA LEU A 155 10.69 -0.40 3.44
C LEU A 155 11.46 -1.74 3.49
N ALA A 156 10.95 -2.80 2.85
CA ALA A 156 11.59 -4.12 2.85
C ALA A 156 12.95 -4.12 2.12
N GLU A 157 13.07 -3.29 1.08
CA GLU A 157 14.28 -3.09 0.27
C GLU A 157 15.32 -2.15 0.93
N MET A 158 14.96 -1.50 2.04
CA MET A 158 15.88 -0.63 2.78
C MET A 158 16.85 -1.43 3.65
N SER A 159 17.89 -0.75 4.17
CA SER A 159 18.94 -1.39 4.96
C SER A 159 18.38 -2.11 6.21
N GLU A 160 19.01 -3.22 6.62
CA GLU A 160 18.62 -3.92 7.85
C GLU A 160 18.70 -3.00 9.07
N ALA A 161 19.68 -2.10 9.12
CA ALA A 161 19.84 -1.13 10.20
C ALA A 161 18.62 -0.18 10.30
N LEU A 162 18.17 0.37 9.16
CA LEU A 162 16.95 1.19 9.11
C LEU A 162 15.73 0.39 9.57
N LYS A 163 15.55 -0.83 9.05
CA LYS A 163 14.39 -1.67 9.38
C LYS A 163 14.38 -2.07 10.87
N VAL A 164 15.54 -2.36 11.46
CA VAL A 164 15.67 -2.64 12.90
C VAL A 164 15.34 -1.40 13.72
N ALA A 165 15.87 -0.23 13.37
CA ALA A 165 15.56 1.02 14.06
C ALA A 165 14.06 1.36 13.98
N TYR A 166 13.45 1.18 12.80
CA TYR A 166 12.02 1.35 12.57
C TYR A 166 11.17 0.48 13.51
N VAL A 167 11.49 -0.81 13.64
CA VAL A 167 10.74 -1.71 14.53
C VAL A 167 11.00 -1.39 16.01
N LYS A 168 12.20 -0.94 16.39
CA LYS A 168 12.47 -0.48 17.76
C LYS A 168 11.64 0.74 18.16
N VAL A 169 11.30 1.63 17.22
CA VAL A 169 10.38 2.75 17.51
C VAL A 169 8.99 2.23 17.87
N ILE A 170 8.46 1.25 17.12
CA ILE A 170 7.18 0.61 17.44
C ILE A 170 7.24 -0.12 18.80
N ALA A 171 8.38 -0.76 19.10
CA ALA A 171 8.61 -1.40 20.38
C ALA A 171 8.63 -0.40 21.55
N ASN A 172 9.25 0.77 21.37
CA ASN A 172 9.23 1.84 22.38
C ASN A 172 7.80 2.32 22.66
N MET A 173 6.96 2.38 21.63
CA MET A 173 5.55 2.74 21.80
C MET A 173 4.79 1.71 22.64
N ALA A 174 4.96 0.41 22.36
CA ALA A 174 4.33 -0.65 23.16
C ALA A 174 4.74 -0.56 24.63
N PHE A 175 6.04 -0.47 24.91
CA PHE A 175 6.51 -0.30 26.28
C PHE A 175 6.02 1.00 26.96
N ALA A 176 5.80 2.08 26.21
CA ALA A 176 5.32 3.34 26.78
C ALA A 176 3.85 3.27 27.22
N ASP A 177 3.08 2.29 26.75
CA ASP A 177 1.68 2.09 27.13
C ASP A 177 1.59 1.51 28.56
N ASP A 178 2.19 0.34 28.80
CA ASP A 178 2.05 -0.38 30.08
C ASP A 178 3.37 -0.91 30.69
N GLY A 179 4.52 -0.59 30.10
CA GLY A 179 5.84 -1.05 30.55
C GLY A 179 6.20 -2.47 30.10
N GLU A 180 5.34 -3.15 29.35
CA GLU A 180 5.63 -4.44 28.74
C GLU A 180 5.32 -4.46 27.23
N VAL A 181 5.59 -5.60 26.60
CA VAL A 181 5.12 -5.86 25.23
C VAL A 181 4.28 -7.11 25.31
N ASP A 182 2.97 -6.93 25.28
CA ASP A 182 2.01 -8.00 25.48
C ASP A 182 1.93 -8.93 24.25
N LYS A 183 1.17 -10.02 24.36
CA LYS A 183 1.04 -11.00 23.26
C LYS A 183 0.35 -10.44 22.00
N LYS A 184 -0.53 -9.45 22.12
CA LYS A 184 -1.20 -8.80 21.00
C LYS A 184 -0.23 -7.85 20.30
N GLU A 185 0.43 -6.98 21.05
CA GLU A 185 1.44 -6.04 20.53
C GLU A 185 2.58 -6.80 19.88
N PHE A 186 3.10 -7.83 20.56
CA PHE A 186 4.17 -8.65 20.03
C PHE A 186 3.74 -9.36 18.74
N SER A 187 2.48 -9.78 18.63
CA SER A 187 1.97 -10.37 17.38
C SER A 187 1.97 -9.38 16.22
N GLU A 188 1.58 -8.12 16.43
CA GLU A 188 1.60 -7.08 15.40
C GLU A 188 3.04 -6.70 15.02
N ILE A 189 3.95 -6.62 16.00
CA ILE A 189 5.38 -6.39 15.75
C ILE A 189 5.97 -7.54 14.91
N LEU A 190 5.66 -8.80 15.21
CA LEU A 190 6.12 -9.94 14.40
C LEU A 190 5.58 -9.91 12.97
N MET A 191 4.33 -9.48 12.78
CA MET A 191 3.76 -9.30 11.44
C MET A 191 4.48 -8.17 10.69
N LEU A 192 4.81 -7.06 11.36
CA LEU A 192 5.63 -6.00 10.78
C LEU A 192 7.03 -6.52 10.40
N MET A 193 7.71 -7.24 11.29
CA MET A 193 9.03 -7.85 10.98
C MET A 193 8.97 -8.76 9.75
N THR A 194 7.87 -9.49 9.56
CA THR A 194 7.65 -10.36 8.40
C THR A 194 7.48 -9.54 7.11
N ARG A 195 6.73 -8.43 7.14
CA ARG A 195 6.56 -7.53 5.98
C ARG A 195 7.86 -6.87 5.56
N LEU A 196 8.66 -6.49 6.53
CA LEU A 196 9.95 -5.85 6.31
C LEU A 196 11.03 -6.85 5.89
N GLU A 197 10.70 -8.14 5.79
CA GLU A 197 11.62 -9.21 5.38
C GLU A 197 12.90 -9.22 6.21
N LEU A 198 12.77 -9.00 7.52
CA LEU A 198 13.92 -8.97 8.40
C LEU A 198 14.65 -10.31 8.43
N THR A 199 15.98 -10.23 8.38
CA THR A 199 16.86 -11.40 8.50
C THR A 199 16.67 -12.10 9.86
N THR A 200 17.12 -13.36 9.95
CA THR A 200 17.03 -14.12 11.20
C THR A 200 17.80 -13.44 12.34
N GLU A 201 18.94 -12.85 12.00
CA GLU A 201 19.81 -12.09 12.90
C GLU A 201 19.10 -10.86 13.44
N SER A 202 18.53 -10.01 12.57
CA SER A 202 17.76 -8.83 12.95
C SER A 202 16.53 -9.18 13.79
N ARG A 203 15.81 -10.25 13.41
CA ARG A 203 14.67 -10.75 14.21
C ARG A 203 15.13 -11.23 15.59
N PHE A 204 16.30 -11.84 15.70
CA PHE A 204 16.86 -12.21 17.01
C PHE A 204 17.24 -11.00 17.85
N GLU A 205 17.88 -9.99 17.25
CA GLU A 205 18.19 -8.73 17.92
C GLU A 205 16.93 -8.06 18.46
N LEU A 206 15.89 -7.92 17.63
CA LEU A 206 14.63 -7.29 18.04
C LEU A 206 13.90 -8.08 19.12
N ARG A 207 13.92 -9.42 19.08
CA ARG A 207 13.39 -10.23 20.19
C ARG A 207 14.15 -9.99 21.50
N SER A 208 15.47 -9.81 21.43
CA SER A 208 16.26 -9.40 22.59
C SER A 208 15.82 -8.04 23.09
N TYR A 209 15.64 -7.07 22.20
CA TYR A 209 15.14 -5.74 22.53
C TYR A 209 13.79 -5.79 23.27
N LEU A 210 12.81 -6.50 22.69
CA LEU A 210 11.45 -6.64 23.20
C LEU A 210 11.34 -7.42 24.52
N SER A 211 12.40 -8.11 24.94
CA SER A 211 12.36 -8.92 26.17
C SER A 211 12.39 -8.09 27.46
N SER A 212 12.82 -6.82 27.39
CA SER A 212 12.96 -5.95 28.56
C SER A 212 13.03 -4.48 28.16
N GLU A 213 12.30 -3.63 28.88
CA GLU A 213 12.31 -2.17 28.74
C GLU A 213 13.72 -1.58 28.89
N HIS A 214 14.56 -2.15 29.77
CA HIS A 214 15.96 -1.72 29.92
C HIS A 214 16.84 -1.78 28.66
N ASN A 215 16.40 -2.47 27.59
CA ASN A 215 17.14 -2.49 26.33
C ASN A 215 16.80 -1.29 25.43
N GLN A 216 15.86 -0.44 25.83
CA GLN A 216 15.36 0.66 25.01
C GLN A 216 16.48 1.63 24.63
N VAL A 217 16.47 1.99 23.36
CA VAL A 217 17.27 3.07 22.80
C VAL A 217 16.39 4.32 22.75
N PRO A 218 16.89 5.50 23.14
CA PRO A 218 16.15 6.75 23.04
C PRO A 218 15.59 6.98 21.63
N LEU A 219 14.36 7.48 21.55
CA LEU A 219 13.68 7.70 20.26
C LEU A 219 14.49 8.57 19.30
N VAL A 220 15.15 9.61 19.82
CA VAL A 220 15.99 10.52 19.02
C VAL A 220 17.13 9.77 18.32
N ASP A 221 17.76 8.80 19.00
CA ASP A 221 18.87 8.03 18.44
C ASP A 221 18.37 7.03 17.38
N LEU A 222 17.20 6.44 17.59
CA LEU A 222 16.54 5.59 16.60
C LEU A 222 16.16 6.39 15.34
N LEU A 223 15.63 7.60 15.51
CA LEU A 223 15.29 8.48 14.39
C LEU A 223 16.54 8.95 13.65
N ALA A 224 17.62 9.28 14.36
CA ALA A 224 18.91 9.62 13.76
C ALA A 224 19.50 8.45 12.95
N THR A 225 19.27 7.20 13.40
CA THR A 225 19.69 6.00 12.68
C THR A 225 18.89 5.84 11.39
N ILE A 226 17.56 6.02 11.45
CA ILE A 226 16.70 6.04 10.27
C ILE A 226 17.15 7.14 9.30
N ASP A 227 17.49 8.33 9.79
CA ASP A 227 17.89 9.45 8.94
C ASP A 227 19.22 9.22 8.25
N ALA A 228 20.19 8.60 8.93
CA ALA A 228 21.51 8.30 8.37
C ALA A 228 21.47 7.15 7.34
N GLU A 229 20.61 6.16 7.55
CA GLU A 229 20.49 4.97 6.70
C GLU A 229 19.51 5.17 5.53
N CYS A 230 18.66 6.19 5.60
CA CYS A 230 17.68 6.48 4.56
C CYS A 230 18.27 7.41 3.50
N VAL A 231 17.98 7.11 2.24
CA VAL A 231 18.19 8.06 1.15
C VAL A 231 17.40 9.34 1.46
N PRO A 232 18.02 10.54 1.44
CA PRO A 232 17.37 11.79 1.86
C PRO A 232 16.01 12.01 1.20
N SER A 233 15.92 11.70 -0.10
CA SER A 233 14.71 11.89 -0.91
C SER A 233 13.54 10.96 -0.54
N HIS A 234 13.76 9.95 0.32
CA HIS A 234 12.77 9.02 0.86
C HIS A 234 12.41 9.27 2.32
N ASN A 235 13.23 10.05 3.05
CA ASN A 235 13.14 10.18 4.49
C ASN A 235 11.73 10.55 4.98
N LYS A 236 11.13 11.58 4.37
CA LYS A 236 9.78 12.05 4.71
C LYS A 236 8.74 10.94 4.55
N ALA A 237 8.82 10.16 3.47
CA ALA A 237 7.90 9.04 3.24
C ALA A 237 8.06 7.94 4.30
N VAL A 238 9.30 7.65 4.72
CA VAL A 238 9.59 6.70 5.80
C VAL A 238 8.97 7.16 7.13
N LYS A 239 9.11 8.44 7.49
CA LYS A 239 8.52 8.97 8.74
C LYS A 239 6.99 8.94 8.73
N ILE A 240 6.36 9.27 7.60
CA ILE A 240 4.90 9.16 7.45
C ILE A 240 4.45 7.70 7.58
N SER A 241 5.17 6.77 6.93
CA SER A 241 4.90 5.34 7.07
C SER A 241 5.06 4.86 8.51
N LEU A 242 6.10 5.33 9.21
CA LEU A 242 6.35 5.00 10.62
C LEU A 242 5.22 5.47 11.53
N VAL A 243 4.76 6.70 11.35
CA VAL A 243 3.60 7.24 12.08
C VAL A 243 2.34 6.43 11.77
N LYS A 244 2.10 6.08 10.50
CA LYS A 244 0.98 5.20 10.15
C LYS A 244 1.08 3.84 10.87
N ASP A 245 2.27 3.24 10.92
CA ASP A 245 2.47 1.95 11.61
C ASP A 245 2.29 2.05 13.11
N LEU A 246 2.75 3.13 13.74
CA LEU A 246 2.50 3.42 15.16
C LEU A 246 1.00 3.45 15.44
N ILE A 247 0.25 4.24 14.66
CA ILE A 247 -1.21 4.38 14.79
C ILE A 247 -1.89 3.03 14.55
N SER A 248 -1.49 2.32 13.50
CA SER A 248 -2.03 1.01 13.12
C SER A 248 -1.86 -0.02 14.23
N THR A 249 -0.66 -0.11 14.81
CA THR A 249 -0.37 -1.05 15.92
C THR A 249 -1.19 -0.68 17.15
N TYR A 250 -1.21 0.61 17.53
CA TYR A 250 -2.00 1.09 18.67
C TYR A 250 -3.50 0.78 18.50
N MET A 251 -4.09 1.11 17.35
CA MET A 251 -5.49 0.81 17.06
C MET A 251 -5.78 -0.70 17.08
N SER A 252 -4.82 -1.53 16.64
CA SER A 252 -5.01 -2.99 16.59
C SER A 252 -5.11 -3.62 17.97
N VAL A 253 -4.48 -3.02 18.98
CA VAL A 253 -4.55 -3.49 20.37
C VAL A 253 -5.66 -2.81 21.19
N ASN A 254 -6.15 -1.66 20.72
CA ASN A 254 -7.19 -0.83 21.33
C ASN A 254 -8.55 -0.85 20.59
N ASP A 255 -8.98 -2.03 20.13
CA ASP A 255 -10.30 -2.26 19.50
C ASP A 255 -10.65 -1.30 18.34
N GLY A 256 -9.63 -0.82 17.62
CA GLY A 256 -9.77 0.10 16.50
C GLY A 256 -9.90 1.58 16.90
N SER A 257 -9.70 1.93 18.17
CA SER A 257 -9.68 3.32 18.63
C SER A 257 -8.29 3.95 18.48
N TYR A 258 -8.28 5.22 18.07
CA TYR A 258 -7.09 6.09 18.06
C TYR A 258 -7.11 7.10 19.22
N GLU A 259 -8.14 7.09 20.05
CA GLU A 259 -8.27 8.06 21.14
C GLU A 259 -7.14 7.88 22.17
N ASN A 260 -6.64 9.00 22.69
CA ASN A 260 -5.62 9.08 23.74
C ASN A 260 -4.26 8.43 23.39
N PHE A 261 -3.81 8.57 22.14
CA PHE A 261 -2.51 8.03 21.75
C PHE A 261 -1.32 8.90 22.22
N ALA A 262 -1.07 8.88 23.54
CA ALA A 262 -0.10 9.72 24.21
C ALA A 262 1.31 9.65 23.60
N PHE A 263 1.76 8.45 23.19
CA PHE A 263 3.09 8.29 22.60
C PHE A 263 3.28 9.15 21.34
N LEU A 264 2.27 9.22 20.46
CA LEU A 264 2.36 10.08 19.27
C LEU A 264 2.20 11.55 19.65
N ASP A 265 1.25 11.89 20.53
CA ASP A 265 1.03 13.26 20.97
C ASP A 265 2.30 13.90 21.57
N GLU A 266 3.07 13.13 22.34
CA GLU A 266 4.32 13.57 22.96
C GLU A 266 5.49 13.70 21.98
N HIS A 267 5.54 12.85 20.96
CA HIS A 267 6.72 12.70 20.10
C HIS A 267 6.50 13.15 18.65
N GLN A 268 5.31 13.65 18.28
CA GLN A 268 4.95 14.04 16.92
C GLN A 268 5.98 14.97 16.27
N ALA A 269 6.46 15.96 17.02
CA ALA A 269 7.45 16.92 16.56
C ALA A 269 8.78 16.25 16.15
N LEU A 270 9.18 15.16 16.83
CA LEU A 270 10.40 14.42 16.51
C LEU A 270 10.27 13.64 15.19
N PHE A 271 9.06 13.19 14.84
CA PHE A 271 8.82 12.54 13.55
C PHE A 271 8.82 13.54 12.38
N GLY A 272 8.66 14.84 12.66
CA GLY A 272 8.56 15.87 11.63
C GLY A 272 7.32 15.69 10.75
N VAL A 273 6.21 15.24 11.34
CA VAL A 273 4.93 14.97 10.65
C VAL A 273 3.86 15.95 11.15
N SER A 274 3.13 16.59 10.23
CA SER A 274 2.07 17.55 10.59
C SER A 274 0.75 16.85 10.93
N ASP A 275 -0.15 17.55 11.63
CA ASP A 275 -1.49 17.03 11.97
C ASP A 275 -2.26 16.56 10.72
N ASP A 276 -2.13 17.31 9.63
CA ASP A 276 -2.74 16.98 8.34
C ASP A 276 -2.19 15.68 7.73
N GLU A 277 -0.91 15.35 7.96
CA GLU A 277 -0.28 14.10 7.52
C GLU A 277 -0.67 12.93 8.45
N VAL A 278 -0.85 13.19 9.75
CA VAL A 278 -1.43 12.22 10.71
C VAL A 278 -2.87 11.89 10.31
N GLU A 279 -3.69 12.90 9.96
CA GLU A 279 -5.06 12.71 9.49
C GLU A 279 -5.09 11.88 8.20
N LEU A 280 -4.15 12.12 7.28
CA LEU A 280 -4.00 11.31 6.08
C LEU A 280 -3.72 9.84 6.42
N ALA A 281 -2.81 9.57 7.37
CA ALA A 281 -2.50 8.22 7.83
C ALA A 281 -3.74 7.54 8.45
N LEU A 282 -4.48 8.26 9.31
CA LEU A 282 -5.74 7.78 9.91
C LEU A 282 -6.80 7.48 8.87
N MET A 283 -6.93 8.32 7.84
CA MET A 283 -7.88 8.11 6.74
C MET A 283 -7.52 6.86 5.95
N ALA A 284 -6.23 6.65 5.64
CA ALA A 284 -5.76 5.43 4.98
C ALA A 284 -6.10 4.18 5.81
N ILE A 285 -5.79 4.22 7.10
CA ILE A 285 -6.07 3.15 8.06
C ILE A 285 -7.57 2.81 8.14
N LYS A 286 -8.44 3.82 8.25
CA LYS A 286 -9.89 3.62 8.32
C LYS A 286 -10.45 3.07 7.01
N ASN A 287 -9.97 3.56 5.87
CA ASN A 287 -10.35 3.03 4.57
C ASN A 287 -9.96 1.55 4.44
N ASP A 288 -8.73 1.22 4.81
CA ASP A 288 -8.21 -0.14 4.80
C ASP A 288 -9.07 -1.08 5.68
N PHE A 289 -9.45 -0.65 6.89
CA PHE A 289 -10.32 -1.43 7.79
C PHE A 289 -11.72 -1.64 7.20
N ASN A 290 -12.30 -0.59 6.63
CA ASN A 290 -13.64 -0.65 6.07
C ASN A 290 -13.72 -1.59 4.87
N MET A 291 -12.66 -1.71 4.07
CA MET A 291 -12.63 -2.61 2.90
C MET A 291 -12.80 -4.10 3.25
N LEU A 292 -12.54 -4.49 4.50
CA LEU A 292 -12.68 -5.87 4.97
C LEU A 292 -14.09 -6.17 5.51
N ARG A 293 -14.94 -5.15 5.67
CA ARG A 293 -16.33 -5.31 6.12
C ARG A 293 -17.22 -5.84 5.00
N GLU A 294 -18.25 -6.61 5.37
CA GLU A 294 -19.16 -7.25 4.41
C GLU A 294 -19.97 -6.23 3.62
N ASP A 295 -20.25 -5.07 4.21
CA ASP A 295 -21.11 -4.01 3.67
C ASP A 295 -20.36 -3.03 2.75
N PHE A 296 -19.03 -3.10 2.66
CA PHE A 296 -18.24 -2.10 1.92
C PHE A 296 -18.40 -2.17 0.40
N THR A 297 -19.04 -1.17 -0.21
CA THR A 297 -19.40 -1.15 -1.64
C THR A 297 -18.28 -0.62 -2.53
N ASP A 298 -18.35 -0.90 -3.83
CA ASP A 298 -17.42 -0.35 -4.83
C ASP A 298 -17.48 1.18 -4.92
N ASP A 299 -18.65 1.76 -4.68
CA ASP A 299 -18.80 3.22 -4.69
C ASP A 299 -18.25 3.84 -3.40
N ALA A 300 -18.36 3.16 -2.26
CA ALA A 300 -17.67 3.55 -1.03
C ALA A 300 -16.15 3.49 -1.21
N LEU A 301 -15.63 2.44 -1.87
CA LEU A 301 -14.21 2.34 -2.21
C LEU A 301 -13.75 3.50 -3.09
N LYS A 302 -14.41 3.74 -4.22
CA LYS A 302 -14.04 4.83 -5.15
C LYS A 302 -14.04 6.19 -4.44
N ARG A 303 -15.03 6.43 -3.58
CA ARG A 303 -15.14 7.66 -2.80
C ARG A 303 -14.00 7.78 -1.80
N GLY A 304 -13.79 6.77 -0.96
CA GLY A 304 -12.73 6.75 0.03
C GLY A 304 -11.35 6.93 -0.59
N MET A 305 -11.08 6.30 -1.74
CA MET A 305 -9.82 6.48 -2.47
C MET A 305 -9.68 7.88 -3.10
N LYS A 306 -10.76 8.47 -3.60
CA LYS A 306 -10.75 9.84 -4.12
C LYS A 306 -10.48 10.86 -3.02
N GLU A 307 -11.13 10.71 -1.87
CA GLU A 307 -10.92 11.55 -0.69
C GLU A 307 -9.50 11.40 -0.16
N LEU A 308 -9.00 10.16 -0.05
CA LEU A 308 -7.63 9.88 0.37
C LEU A 308 -6.60 10.49 -0.58
N SER A 309 -6.81 10.35 -1.90
CA SER A 309 -5.93 10.97 -2.91
C SER A 309 -5.98 12.50 -2.86
N ALA A 310 -7.16 13.08 -2.61
CA ALA A 310 -7.30 14.52 -2.47
C ALA A 310 -6.60 15.04 -1.22
N LYS A 311 -6.75 14.37 -0.07
CA LYS A 311 -6.03 14.72 1.17
C LYS A 311 -4.52 14.58 0.96
N ALA A 312 -4.07 13.48 0.37
CA ALA A 312 -2.65 13.23 0.05
C ALA A 312 -2.05 14.37 -0.79
N GLY A 313 -2.76 14.76 -1.88
CA GLY A 313 -2.36 15.89 -2.71
C GLY A 313 -2.39 17.24 -1.98
N ALA A 314 -3.37 17.47 -1.10
CA ALA A 314 -3.48 18.70 -0.32
C ALA A 314 -2.34 18.88 0.68
N VAL A 315 -1.81 17.77 1.22
CA VAL A 315 -0.71 17.79 2.20
C VAL A 315 0.66 17.58 1.55
N GLY A 316 0.72 17.50 0.22
CA GLY A 316 1.97 17.26 -0.52
C GLY A 316 2.57 15.87 -0.30
N VAL A 317 1.80 14.91 0.22
CA VAL A 317 2.25 13.55 0.47
C VAL A 317 1.84 12.64 -0.68
N PRO A 318 2.78 11.95 -1.32
CA PRO A 318 2.46 10.90 -2.26
C PRO A 318 1.66 9.77 -1.62
N LEU A 319 0.60 9.30 -2.28
CA LEU A 319 -0.22 8.22 -1.74
C LEU A 319 0.58 6.92 -1.51
N ALA A 320 1.64 6.66 -2.28
CA ALA A 320 2.50 5.49 -2.07
C ALA A 320 3.26 5.56 -0.72
N ALA A 321 3.54 6.75 -0.18
CA ALA A 321 4.27 6.93 1.08
C ALA A 321 3.48 6.38 2.28
N VAL A 322 2.14 6.48 2.28
CA VAL A 322 1.30 5.89 3.34
C VAL A 322 1.18 4.36 3.20
N TYR A 323 1.73 3.76 2.16
CA TYR A 323 1.75 2.31 1.97
C TYR A 323 3.18 1.75 1.89
N LEU A 324 4.20 2.55 2.24
CA LEU A 324 5.62 2.21 2.08
C LEU A 324 6.07 0.97 2.87
N SER A 325 5.52 0.76 4.06
CA SER A 325 5.76 -0.42 4.89
C SER A 325 4.97 -1.66 4.48
N GLY A 326 4.10 -1.53 3.48
CA GLY A 326 3.12 -2.54 3.13
C GLY A 326 2.02 -2.75 4.17
N SER A 327 1.84 -1.78 5.08
CA SER A 327 0.96 -1.95 6.23
C SER A 327 -0.50 -1.64 6.01
N VAL A 328 -1.30 -2.35 6.80
CA VAL A 328 -2.75 -2.41 6.86
C VAL A 328 -3.11 -2.78 8.30
N VAL A 329 -4.10 -2.11 8.85
CA VAL A 329 -4.46 -2.21 10.27
C VAL A 329 -5.12 -3.54 10.58
N GLY A 330 -4.74 -4.12 11.72
CA GLY A 330 -5.38 -5.27 12.34
C GLY A 330 -5.31 -6.58 11.57
N LEU A 331 -4.83 -6.59 10.32
CA LEU A 331 -4.89 -7.69 9.35
C LEU A 331 -3.85 -7.45 8.25
N SER A 332 -2.63 -7.94 8.47
CA SER A 332 -1.44 -7.20 8.05
C SER A 332 -1.05 -7.18 6.55
N ALA A 333 -1.88 -7.56 5.55
CA ALA A 333 -1.42 -7.59 4.14
C ALA A 333 -2.39 -7.14 3.02
N ALA A 334 -3.65 -6.78 3.30
CA ALA A 334 -4.60 -6.34 2.27
C ALA A 334 -4.45 -4.90 1.71
N GLY A 335 -3.54 -4.07 2.22
CA GLY A 335 -3.52 -2.61 1.98
C GLY A 335 -2.93 -2.20 0.63
N MET A 336 -1.84 -2.85 0.19
CA MET A 336 -1.21 -2.51 -1.09
C MET A 336 -1.92 -3.10 -2.31
N THR A 337 -2.54 -4.27 -2.16
CA THR A 337 -3.12 -5.01 -3.30
C THR A 337 -4.49 -4.48 -3.74
N SER A 338 -5.16 -3.67 -2.91
CA SER A 338 -6.53 -3.25 -3.17
C SER A 338 -6.72 -1.74 -3.37
N GLY A 339 -6.07 -0.89 -2.55
CA GLY A 339 -6.17 0.57 -2.67
C GLY A 339 -5.42 1.14 -3.88
N LEU A 340 -4.12 0.86 -4.00
CA LEU A 340 -3.29 1.32 -5.14
C LEU A 340 -3.73 0.68 -6.46
N ALA A 341 -4.10 -0.61 -6.44
CA ALA A 341 -4.60 -1.30 -7.62
C ALA A 341 -5.93 -0.70 -8.12
N ALA A 342 -6.87 -0.36 -7.22
CA ALA A 342 -8.13 0.29 -7.57
C ALA A 342 -7.95 1.70 -8.19
N LEU A 343 -6.82 2.36 -7.93
CA LEU A 343 -6.43 3.61 -8.57
C LEU A 343 -5.71 3.42 -9.91
N GLY A 344 -5.47 2.18 -10.34
CA GLY A 344 -4.68 1.87 -11.52
C GLY A 344 -3.21 2.24 -11.35
N LEU A 345 -2.70 2.18 -10.11
CA LEU A 345 -1.30 2.39 -9.73
C LEU A 345 -0.58 1.07 -9.37
N GLY A 346 -1.31 -0.04 -9.37
CA GLY A 346 -0.81 -1.36 -8.92
C GLY A 346 0.08 -2.09 -9.94
N GLY A 347 0.36 -1.50 -11.11
CA GLY A 347 1.17 -2.11 -12.16
C GLY A 347 2.50 -1.40 -12.43
N ALA A 348 2.56 -0.07 -12.30
CA ALA A 348 3.74 0.70 -12.65
C ALA A 348 4.58 1.23 -11.48
N LEU A 349 4.08 1.18 -10.24
CA LEU A 349 4.85 1.64 -9.08
C LEU A 349 5.98 0.68 -8.65
N GLY A 350 6.45 -0.21 -9.52
CA GLY A 350 7.64 -1.03 -9.25
C GLY A 350 7.52 -2.03 -8.09
N PHE A 351 6.39 -2.09 -7.38
CA PHE A 351 6.06 -3.18 -6.45
C PHE A 351 5.76 -4.43 -7.28
N SER A 352 6.81 -4.99 -7.86
CA SER A 352 6.75 -6.30 -8.48
C SER A 352 6.10 -7.26 -7.49
N SER A 353 5.46 -8.29 -8.01
CA SER A 353 5.02 -9.45 -7.23
C SER A 353 6.14 -10.11 -6.40
N MET A 354 7.38 -9.59 -6.45
CA MET A 354 8.55 -9.96 -5.65
C MET A 354 8.99 -8.92 -4.60
N ALA A 355 8.61 -7.63 -4.70
CA ALA A 355 9.05 -6.57 -3.77
C ALA A 355 8.32 -6.59 -2.40
N THR A 356 7.33 -7.45 -2.28
CA THR A 356 6.70 -7.80 -1.00
C THR A 356 6.86 -9.31 -0.90
N GLY A 357 7.77 -9.78 -0.05
CA GLY A 357 8.23 -11.17 0.09
C GLY A 357 7.16 -12.20 0.44
N ILE A 358 5.90 -11.80 0.35
CA ILE A 358 4.69 -12.60 0.52
C ILE A 358 3.85 -12.34 -0.73
N GLY A 359 4.35 -12.80 -1.88
CA GLY A 359 3.77 -12.41 -3.17
C GLY A 359 2.34 -12.89 -3.38
N VAL A 360 1.34 -12.00 -3.35
CA VAL A 360 0.18 -12.12 -4.24
C VAL A 360 -0.17 -10.72 -4.72
N ALA A 361 0.31 -10.38 -5.92
CA ALA A 361 -0.21 -9.26 -6.68
C ALA A 361 -1.64 -9.60 -7.13
N VAL A 362 -2.63 -9.28 -6.30
CA VAL A 362 -4.00 -9.20 -6.80
C VAL A 362 -4.12 -7.90 -7.57
N LEU A 363 -3.76 -7.96 -8.85
CA LEU A 363 -3.94 -6.91 -9.84
C LEU A 363 -5.43 -6.55 -9.98
N LEU A 364 -5.98 -5.73 -9.09
CA LEU A 364 -7.23 -4.99 -9.33
C LEU A 364 -6.97 -3.75 -10.20
N GLY A 365 -6.07 -3.87 -11.19
CA GLY A 365 -5.90 -2.83 -12.19
C GLY A 365 -7.20 -2.64 -12.98
N VAL A 366 -7.47 -1.39 -13.37
CA VAL A 366 -8.64 -0.99 -14.16
C VAL A 366 -8.83 -1.84 -15.44
N GLY A 367 -7.75 -2.45 -15.96
CA GLY A 367 -7.77 -3.40 -17.10
C GLY A 367 -8.38 -4.77 -16.78
N ALA A 368 -8.05 -5.38 -15.64
CA ALA A 368 -8.67 -6.63 -15.18
C ALA A 368 -10.16 -6.42 -14.85
N TYR A 369 -10.47 -5.27 -14.26
CA TYR A 369 -11.83 -4.84 -13.92
C TYR A 369 -12.72 -4.68 -15.17
N LYS A 370 -12.19 -4.11 -16.26
CA LYS A 370 -12.94 -4.03 -17.53
C LYS A 370 -13.09 -5.39 -18.23
N GLY A 371 -12.06 -6.24 -18.20
CA GLY A 371 -12.10 -7.57 -18.81
C GLY A 371 -13.17 -8.46 -18.17
N ILE A 372 -13.17 -8.59 -16.84
CA ILE A 372 -14.14 -9.41 -16.11
C ILE A 372 -15.56 -8.84 -16.24
N LYS A 373 -15.72 -7.51 -16.18
CA LYS A 373 -17.02 -6.82 -16.35
C LYS A 373 -17.64 -7.05 -17.74
N HIS A 374 -16.83 -7.11 -18.79
CA HIS A 374 -17.31 -7.33 -20.16
C HIS A 374 -17.75 -8.79 -20.39
N PHE A 375 -17.21 -9.75 -19.64
CA PHE A 375 -17.54 -11.17 -19.77
C PHE A 375 -18.62 -11.67 -18.79
N THR A 376 -18.85 -10.99 -17.65
CA THR A 376 -19.71 -11.53 -16.57
C THR A 376 -21.00 -10.76 -16.30
N GLY A 377 -21.11 -9.49 -16.73
CA GLY A 377 -22.36 -8.72 -16.65
C GLY A 377 -22.96 -8.51 -15.25
N ALA A 378 -22.26 -8.84 -14.16
CA ALA A 378 -22.80 -8.87 -12.80
C ALA A 378 -21.95 -8.05 -11.82
N ASN A 379 -22.47 -6.91 -11.35
CA ASN A 379 -21.79 -6.01 -10.40
C ASN A 379 -21.51 -6.63 -9.01
N GLU A 380 -22.26 -7.65 -8.58
CA GLU A 380 -22.13 -8.21 -7.21
C GLU A 380 -21.02 -9.26 -7.05
N LEU A 381 -20.64 -9.95 -8.13
CA LEU A 381 -19.55 -10.94 -8.14
C LEU A 381 -18.18 -10.28 -7.86
N ASP A 382 -18.05 -8.99 -8.17
CA ASP A 382 -16.79 -8.23 -8.08
C ASP A 382 -16.45 -7.83 -6.64
N LYS A 383 -17.43 -7.44 -5.82
CA LYS A 383 -17.24 -7.06 -4.40
C LYS A 383 -16.78 -8.25 -3.55
N THR A 384 -17.47 -9.38 -3.70
CA THR A 384 -17.18 -10.62 -2.96
C THR A 384 -15.79 -11.14 -3.34
N LYS A 385 -15.43 -11.11 -4.62
CA LYS A 385 -14.11 -11.57 -5.08
C LYS A 385 -12.98 -10.67 -4.59
N ARG A 386 -13.14 -9.35 -4.60
CA ARG A 386 -12.15 -8.42 -4.00
C ARG A 386 -11.91 -8.75 -2.52
N ARG A 387 -12.98 -8.88 -1.74
CA ARG A 387 -12.87 -9.18 -0.30
C ARG A 387 -12.20 -10.53 -0.05
N GLU A 388 -12.52 -11.55 -0.85
CA GLU A 388 -11.90 -12.88 -0.78
C GLU A 388 -10.37 -12.79 -1.00
N LEU A 389 -9.96 -12.01 -2.00
CA LEU A 389 -8.56 -11.81 -2.34
C LEU A 389 -7.80 -11.06 -1.24
N MET A 390 -8.42 -10.03 -0.65
CA MET A 390 -7.86 -9.33 0.51
C MET A 390 -7.72 -10.25 1.74
N LEU A 391 -8.74 -11.05 2.05
CA LEU A 391 -8.69 -11.99 3.17
C LEU A 391 -7.62 -13.08 2.97
N ASN A 392 -7.50 -13.63 1.76
CA ASN A 392 -6.48 -14.61 1.42
C ASN A 392 -5.06 -14.06 1.61
N GLU A 393 -4.84 -12.80 1.27
CA GLU A 393 -3.54 -12.16 1.45
C GLU A 393 -3.18 -12.01 2.93
N VAL A 394 -4.14 -11.63 3.76
CA VAL A 394 -3.95 -11.59 5.22
C VAL A 394 -3.66 -12.99 5.79
N ILE A 395 -4.36 -14.02 5.30
CA ILE A 395 -4.12 -15.41 5.72
C ILE A 395 -2.70 -15.83 5.35
N LYS A 396 -2.28 -15.58 4.10
CA LYS A 396 -0.95 -15.94 3.61
C LYS A 396 0.16 -15.32 4.44
N GLN A 397 0.02 -14.03 4.73
CA GLN A 397 0.99 -13.35 5.56
C GLN A 397 0.99 -13.86 7.00
N THR A 398 -0.18 -14.07 7.61
CA THR A 398 -0.26 -14.63 8.97
C THR A 398 0.41 -16.01 9.02
N GLN A 399 0.25 -16.83 7.99
CA GLN A 399 0.93 -18.13 7.86
C GLN A 399 2.45 -17.98 7.69
N ALA A 400 2.91 -16.98 6.93
CA ALA A 400 4.34 -16.68 6.80
C ALA A 400 4.94 -16.26 8.15
N THR A 401 4.27 -15.39 8.91
CA THR A 401 4.68 -14.99 10.26
C THR A 401 4.72 -16.20 11.20
N LEU A 402 3.70 -17.07 11.17
CA LEU A 402 3.71 -18.31 11.96
C LEU A 402 4.88 -19.24 11.59
N SER A 403 5.21 -19.35 10.30
CA SER A 403 6.35 -20.14 9.82
C SER A 403 7.68 -19.58 10.35
N LEU A 404 7.88 -18.26 10.24
CA LEU A 404 9.06 -17.59 10.78
C LEU A 404 9.15 -17.72 12.31
N LEU A 405 8.02 -17.63 13.01
CA LEU A 405 7.91 -17.83 14.45
C LEU A 405 8.33 -19.25 14.86
N ILE A 406 7.92 -20.28 14.11
CA ILE A 406 8.35 -21.66 14.36
C ILE A 406 9.87 -21.80 14.19
N SER A 407 10.44 -21.20 13.14
CA SER A 407 11.90 -21.16 12.95
C SER A 407 12.60 -20.48 14.15
N ASP A 408 12.02 -19.39 14.63
CA ASP A 408 12.50 -18.63 15.78
C ASP A 408 12.42 -19.39 17.10
N LEU A 409 11.34 -20.13 17.33
CA LEU A 409 11.18 -21.01 18.48
C LEU A 409 12.22 -22.12 18.46
N ASN A 410 12.47 -22.74 17.30
CA ASN A 410 13.51 -23.75 17.15
C ASN A 410 14.90 -23.18 17.48
N TYR A 411 15.20 -21.99 16.96
CA TYR A 411 16.47 -21.30 17.26
C TYR A 411 16.63 -21.00 18.75
N ILE A 412 15.61 -20.42 19.41
CA ILE A 412 15.66 -20.13 20.84
C ILE A 412 15.75 -21.40 21.67
N THR A 413 15.03 -22.46 21.28
CA THR A 413 15.06 -23.75 21.96
C THR A 413 16.47 -24.37 21.92
N ASP A 414 17.15 -24.30 20.78
CA ASP A 414 18.54 -24.74 20.66
C ASP A 414 19.47 -23.93 21.57
N LYS A 415 19.38 -22.59 21.54
CA LYS A 415 20.16 -21.71 22.42
C LYS A 415 19.85 -21.94 23.90
N PHE A 416 18.60 -22.22 24.24
CA PHE A 416 18.15 -22.52 25.60
C PHE A 416 18.78 -23.83 26.09
N ASN A 417 18.71 -24.89 25.30
CA ASN A 417 19.30 -26.18 25.64
C ASN A 417 20.82 -26.08 25.82
N GLN A 418 21.52 -25.35 24.93
CA GLN A 418 22.95 -25.08 25.07
C GLN A 418 23.28 -24.30 26.33
N ALA A 419 22.47 -23.28 26.66
CA ALA A 419 22.65 -22.47 27.87
C ALA A 419 22.41 -23.30 29.14
N VAL A 420 21.36 -24.12 29.20
CA VAL A 420 21.06 -25.00 30.34
C VAL A 420 22.11 -26.09 30.55
N ALA A 421 22.71 -26.58 29.46
CA ALA A 421 23.80 -27.56 29.55
C ALA A 421 25.11 -26.92 30.07
N SER A 422 25.34 -25.65 29.77
CA SER A 422 26.55 -24.91 30.14
C SER A 422 26.43 -24.17 31.48
N TYR A 423 25.21 -23.79 31.85
CA TYR A 423 24.86 -22.95 33.00
C TYR A 423 23.60 -23.51 33.67
N GLY A 424 23.49 -23.38 35.00
CA GLY A 424 22.29 -23.84 35.71
C GLY A 424 21.01 -23.09 35.30
N ILE A 425 19.84 -23.66 35.57
CA ILE A 425 18.53 -23.09 35.18
C ILE A 425 18.28 -21.67 35.73
N GLN A 426 18.92 -21.32 36.84
CA GLN A 426 18.81 -20.01 37.48
C GLN A 426 19.71 -18.94 36.83
N ASP A 427 20.53 -19.30 35.84
CA ASP A 427 21.36 -18.35 35.12
C ASP A 427 20.50 -17.32 34.36
N ALA A 428 20.91 -16.06 34.40
CA ALA A 428 20.19 -14.95 33.79
C ALA A 428 19.96 -15.15 32.28
N LYS A 429 20.90 -15.80 31.58
CA LYS A 429 20.78 -16.10 30.15
C LYS A 429 19.70 -17.16 29.88
N VAL A 430 19.60 -18.18 30.74
CA VAL A 430 18.56 -19.21 30.66
C VAL A 430 17.19 -18.60 30.91
N GLN A 431 17.05 -17.76 31.94
CA GLN A 431 15.80 -17.04 32.24
C GLN A 431 15.36 -16.12 31.10
N LYS A 432 16.30 -15.39 30.48
CA LYS A 432 16.00 -14.54 29.32
C LYS A 432 15.46 -15.35 28.13
N LEU A 433 16.08 -16.48 27.81
CA LEU A 433 15.62 -17.37 26.74
C LEU A 433 14.24 -17.99 27.04
N MET A 434 13.98 -18.33 28.30
CA MET A 434 12.67 -18.83 28.75
C MET A 434 11.56 -17.78 28.59
N LYS A 435 11.84 -16.51 28.96
CA LYS A 435 10.91 -15.39 28.76
C LYS A 435 10.60 -15.20 27.27
N MET A 436 11.62 -15.20 26.41
CA MET A 436 11.45 -15.11 24.95
C MET A 436 10.58 -16.23 24.38
N MET A 437 10.81 -17.48 24.82
CA MET A 437 10.01 -18.62 24.37
C MET A 437 8.54 -18.46 24.76
N THR A 438 8.27 -18.00 25.98
CA THR A 438 6.91 -17.74 26.49
C THR A 438 6.20 -16.65 25.67
N SER A 439 6.88 -15.52 25.41
CA SER A 439 6.33 -14.45 24.58
C SER A 439 6.00 -14.93 23.17
N LEU A 440 6.87 -15.73 22.55
CA LEU A 440 6.63 -16.27 21.20
C LEU A 440 5.44 -17.23 21.16
N THR A 441 5.28 -18.11 22.16
CA THR A 441 4.10 -18.99 22.23
C THR A 441 2.82 -18.17 22.41
N GLY A 442 2.84 -17.12 23.26
CA GLY A 442 1.71 -16.22 23.43
C GLY A 442 1.29 -15.50 22.14
N ALA A 443 2.26 -14.98 21.38
CA ALA A 443 1.99 -14.34 20.08
C ALA A 443 1.51 -15.36 19.03
N ALA A 444 2.05 -16.59 19.03
CA ALA A 444 1.59 -17.65 18.13
C ALA A 444 0.10 -17.98 18.33
N ASP A 445 -0.39 -17.99 19.57
CA ASP A 445 -1.80 -18.19 19.87
C ASP A 445 -2.68 -17.07 19.28
N VAL A 446 -2.23 -15.80 19.38
CA VAL A 446 -2.95 -14.66 18.81
C VAL A 446 -3.02 -14.76 17.29
N LEU A 447 -1.88 -15.02 16.64
CA LEU A 447 -1.78 -15.17 15.18
C LEU A 447 -2.60 -16.36 14.66
N SER A 448 -2.61 -17.48 15.38
CA SER A 448 -3.40 -18.66 15.02
C SER A 448 -4.90 -18.37 15.07
N ARG A 449 -5.39 -17.70 16.13
CA ARG A 449 -6.80 -17.26 16.21
C ARG A 449 -7.14 -16.29 15.08
N LYS A 450 -6.28 -15.30 14.81
CA LYS A 450 -6.43 -14.33 13.72
C LYS A 450 -6.57 -15.03 12.36
N SER A 451 -5.67 -15.97 12.05
CA SER A 451 -5.75 -16.80 10.84
C SER A 451 -7.06 -17.57 10.77
N GLY A 452 -7.52 -18.15 11.88
CA GLY A 452 -8.79 -18.90 11.94
C GLY A 452 -10.02 -18.05 11.63
N VAL A 453 -10.10 -16.83 12.19
CA VAL A 453 -11.20 -15.88 11.92
C VAL A 453 -11.21 -15.46 10.45
N MET A 454 -10.04 -15.19 9.86
CA MET A 454 -9.93 -14.80 8.45
C MET A 454 -10.27 -15.94 7.50
N GLN A 455 -9.82 -17.16 7.80
CA GLN A 455 -10.20 -18.36 7.04
C GLN A 455 -11.72 -18.57 7.08
N ASN A 456 -12.33 -18.47 8.26
CA ASN A 456 -13.78 -18.57 8.41
C ASN A 456 -14.50 -17.51 7.56
N SER A 457 -14.03 -16.25 7.61
CA SER A 457 -14.58 -15.16 6.79
C SER A 457 -14.45 -15.43 5.28
N CYS A 458 -13.31 -15.96 4.83
CA CYS A 458 -13.10 -16.31 3.41
C CYS A 458 -14.01 -17.47 2.98
N ILE A 459 -14.19 -18.48 3.83
CA ILE A 459 -15.08 -19.62 3.55
C ILE A 459 -16.54 -19.14 3.51
N LYS A 460 -16.93 -18.21 4.38
CA LYS A 460 -18.27 -17.58 4.34
C LYS A 460 -18.53 -16.87 3.02
N LEU A 461 -17.54 -16.26 2.36
CA LEU A 461 -17.72 -15.65 1.02
C LEU A 461 -18.05 -16.67 -0.07
N ARG A 462 -17.69 -17.95 0.12
CA ARG A 462 -18.04 -19.07 -0.76
C ARG A 462 -19.37 -19.73 -0.38
N CYS A 463 -20.09 -19.18 0.59
CA CYS A 463 -21.42 -19.59 1.01
C CYS A 463 -22.39 -18.40 0.84
N PRO A 464 -23.57 -18.57 0.24
CA PRO A 464 -24.52 -17.47 0.10
C PRO A 464 -25.05 -17.05 1.48
N ILE A 465 -24.92 -15.78 1.87
CA ILE A 465 -25.47 -15.30 3.16
C ILE A 465 -27.00 -15.46 3.18
N LYS A 466 -27.64 -15.12 2.05
CA LYS A 466 -29.06 -15.40 1.77
C LYS A 466 -29.14 -16.46 0.68
N LEU A 467 -29.74 -17.60 1.00
CA LEU A 467 -29.86 -18.72 0.09
C LEU A 467 -31.06 -18.53 -0.85
N ASP A 468 -30.80 -18.51 -2.16
CA ASP A 468 -31.84 -18.71 -3.16
C ASP A 468 -32.18 -20.21 -3.22
N GLU A 469 -33.28 -20.58 -2.57
CA GLU A 469 -33.75 -21.96 -2.49
C GLU A 469 -34.16 -22.52 -3.85
N ALA A 470 -34.78 -21.71 -4.70
CA ALA A 470 -35.22 -22.14 -6.03
C ALA A 470 -34.01 -22.47 -6.90
N LYS A 471 -32.98 -21.63 -6.85
CA LYS A 471 -31.70 -21.89 -7.50
C LYS A 471 -31.03 -23.14 -6.94
N LEU A 472 -30.98 -23.31 -5.62
CA LEU A 472 -30.42 -24.52 -5.00
C LEU A 472 -31.16 -25.78 -5.47
N LYS A 473 -32.50 -25.77 -5.47
CA LYS A 473 -33.34 -26.87 -5.98
C LYS A 473 -32.97 -27.20 -7.42
N SER A 474 -32.83 -26.19 -8.29
CA SER A 474 -32.49 -26.39 -9.70
C SER A 474 -31.11 -27.05 -9.91
N LEU A 475 -30.11 -26.67 -9.11
CA LEU A 475 -28.75 -27.19 -9.22
C LEU A 475 -28.55 -28.58 -8.62
N THR A 476 -29.55 -29.06 -7.85
CA THR A 476 -29.50 -30.33 -7.11
C THR A 476 -30.58 -31.33 -7.57
N GLN A 477 -31.25 -31.09 -8.70
CA GLN A 477 -32.31 -31.97 -9.21
C GLN A 477 -31.79 -33.36 -9.63
N GLU A 478 -30.55 -33.44 -10.09
CA GLU A 478 -29.92 -34.68 -10.52
C GLU A 478 -29.84 -35.71 -9.36
N PRO A 479 -30.10 -37.01 -9.60
CA PRO A 479 -30.13 -38.03 -8.56
C PRO A 479 -28.88 -38.07 -7.67
N LEU A 480 -27.69 -37.86 -8.23
CA LEU A 480 -26.41 -37.84 -7.51
C LEU A 480 -26.21 -36.57 -6.66
N LYS A 481 -26.93 -35.47 -6.97
CA LYS A 481 -26.79 -34.16 -6.31
C LYS A 481 -27.89 -33.88 -5.29
N LYS A 482 -28.99 -34.67 -5.25
CA LYS A 482 -30.09 -34.51 -4.29
C LYS A 482 -29.63 -34.53 -2.83
N GLN A 483 -28.61 -35.32 -2.50
CA GLN A 483 -28.04 -35.36 -1.15
C GLN A 483 -27.45 -34.01 -0.71
N PHE A 484 -26.96 -33.20 -1.67
CA PHE A 484 -26.41 -31.89 -1.39
C PHE A 484 -27.49 -30.87 -1.03
N TYR A 485 -28.71 -31.01 -1.53
CA TYR A 485 -29.83 -30.14 -1.16
C TYR A 485 -30.12 -30.21 0.34
N ALA A 486 -30.34 -31.43 0.86
CA ALA A 486 -30.63 -31.65 2.27
C ALA A 486 -29.47 -31.21 3.17
N LEU A 487 -28.24 -31.50 2.73
CA LEU A 487 -27.02 -31.08 3.44
C LEU A 487 -26.92 -29.55 3.52
N VAL A 488 -27.11 -28.83 2.41
CA VAL A 488 -27.05 -27.36 2.39
C VAL A 488 -28.14 -26.77 3.28
N MET A 489 -29.40 -27.20 3.12
CA MET A 489 -30.52 -26.69 3.92
C MET A 489 -30.32 -26.86 5.44
N GLY A 490 -29.59 -27.89 5.87
CA GLY A 490 -29.23 -28.09 7.28
C GLY A 490 -28.42 -26.93 7.91
N TYR A 491 -27.76 -26.11 7.09
CA TYR A 491 -26.96 -24.96 7.53
C TYR A 491 -27.69 -23.61 7.42
N TYR A 492 -28.93 -23.59 6.93
CA TYR A 492 -29.73 -22.36 6.79
C TYR A 492 -30.91 -22.39 7.74
N GLN A 493 -31.39 -21.20 8.10
CA GLN A 493 -32.57 -20.98 8.91
C GLN A 493 -33.42 -19.88 8.28
N GLU A 494 -34.73 -19.98 8.43
CA GLU A 494 -35.66 -18.93 8.02
C GLU A 494 -35.58 -17.77 9.02
N VAL A 495 -35.42 -16.55 8.50
CA VAL A 495 -35.35 -15.31 9.27
C VAL A 495 -36.28 -14.30 8.60
N GLU A 496 -37.09 -13.60 9.38
CA GLU A 496 -37.88 -12.48 8.88
C GLU A 496 -37.00 -11.22 8.83
N GLU A 497 -36.97 -10.54 7.69
CA GLU A 497 -36.31 -9.24 7.52
C GLU A 497 -37.29 -8.21 6.98
N GLU A 498 -37.24 -6.99 7.52
CA GLU A 498 -37.87 -5.83 6.89
C GLU A 498 -37.08 -5.43 5.65
N VAL A 499 -37.75 -5.43 4.50
CA VAL A 499 -37.22 -4.93 3.24
C VAL A 499 -38.06 -3.73 2.82
N GLN A 500 -37.41 -2.59 2.57
CA GLN A 500 -38.09 -1.43 2.01
C GLN A 500 -38.43 -1.68 0.53
N GLN A 501 -39.72 -1.65 0.20
CA GLN A 501 -40.22 -1.58 -1.18
C GLN A 501 -40.89 -0.22 -1.38
N GLY A 502 -40.12 0.78 -1.84
CA GLY A 502 -40.63 2.15 -1.95
C GLY A 502 -40.79 2.79 -0.58
N ASP A 503 -41.97 3.37 -0.32
CA ASP A 503 -42.32 4.02 0.97
C ASP A 503 -42.88 3.04 2.03
N GLU A 504 -43.03 1.75 1.71
CA GLU A 504 -43.56 0.73 2.63
C GLU A 504 -42.48 -0.28 3.04
N SER A 505 -42.48 -0.64 4.32
CA SER A 505 -41.65 -1.70 4.89
C SER A 505 -42.43 -3.01 4.87
N VAL A 506 -41.90 -4.04 4.21
CA VAL A 506 -42.53 -5.36 4.12
C VAL A 506 -41.62 -6.40 4.78
N ASN A 507 -42.19 -7.20 5.68
CA ASN A 507 -41.49 -8.35 6.27
C ASN A 507 -41.41 -9.49 5.25
N VAL A 508 -40.19 -9.89 4.90
CA VAL A 508 -39.91 -10.99 3.98
C VAL A 508 -39.16 -12.08 4.72
N THR A 509 -39.64 -13.32 4.61
CA THR A 509 -38.92 -14.50 5.10
C THR A 509 -37.78 -14.84 4.15
N VAL A 510 -36.55 -14.84 4.66
CA VAL A 510 -35.33 -15.17 3.92
C VAL A 510 -34.58 -16.31 4.58
N LEU A 511 -33.98 -17.20 3.79
CA LEU A 511 -33.11 -18.26 4.29
C LEU A 511 -31.71 -17.70 4.52
N LYS A 512 -31.30 -17.56 5.78
CA LYS A 512 -29.97 -17.10 6.16
C LYS A 512 -29.10 -18.23 6.70
N ILE A 513 -27.81 -18.13 6.44
CA ILE A 513 -26.83 -19.04 7.04
C ILE A 513 -26.87 -18.95 8.58
N LYS A 514 -26.77 -20.08 9.27
CA LYS A 514 -26.75 -20.11 10.73
C LYS A 514 -25.49 -19.43 11.28
N PRO A 515 -25.57 -18.69 12.40
CA PRO A 515 -24.45 -17.91 12.91
C PRO A 515 -23.29 -18.76 13.49
N ASP A 516 -23.60 -19.90 14.10
CA ASP A 516 -22.64 -20.69 14.92
C ASP A 516 -22.08 -21.94 14.21
N ILE A 517 -21.77 -21.85 12.92
CA ILE A 517 -21.19 -22.97 12.15
C ILE A 517 -19.66 -23.00 12.32
N SER A 518 -19.09 -24.17 12.61
CA SER A 518 -17.64 -24.31 12.74
C SER A 518 -16.92 -24.09 11.39
N THR A 519 -15.66 -23.63 11.41
CA THR A 519 -14.87 -23.41 10.17
C THR A 519 -14.79 -24.66 9.29
N ARG A 520 -14.67 -25.84 9.90
CA ARG A 520 -14.62 -27.12 9.19
C ARG A 520 -15.94 -27.48 8.51
N GLU A 521 -17.07 -27.13 9.11
CA GLU A 521 -18.39 -27.35 8.54
C GLU A 521 -18.71 -26.33 7.44
N LEU A 522 -18.31 -25.07 7.63
CA LEU A 522 -18.38 -24.05 6.59
C LEU A 522 -17.53 -24.44 5.37
N ASP A 523 -16.35 -25.02 5.55
CA ASP A 523 -15.49 -25.43 4.44
C ASP A 523 -16.13 -26.58 3.63
N LYS A 524 -16.73 -27.54 4.32
CA LYS A 524 -17.56 -28.58 3.68
C LYS A 524 -18.72 -27.97 2.91
N LEU A 525 -19.41 -27.00 3.50
CA LEU A 525 -20.54 -26.30 2.87
C LEU A 525 -20.09 -25.53 1.61
N ALA A 526 -18.97 -24.81 1.67
CA ALA A 526 -18.38 -24.12 0.53
C ALA A 526 -17.98 -25.09 -0.59
N ALA A 527 -17.35 -26.22 -0.26
CA ALA A 527 -17.01 -27.26 -1.23
C ALA A 527 -18.26 -27.84 -1.92
N VAL A 528 -19.38 -27.96 -1.19
CA VAL A 528 -20.66 -28.37 -1.77
C VAL A 528 -21.19 -27.32 -2.75
N PHE A 529 -21.15 -26.02 -2.39
CA PHE A 529 -21.56 -24.93 -3.28
C PHE A 529 -20.72 -24.87 -4.57
N ASP A 530 -19.41 -25.12 -4.48
CA ASP A 530 -18.54 -25.19 -5.66
C ASP A 530 -18.81 -26.42 -6.53
N ALA A 531 -19.05 -27.57 -5.91
CA ALA A 531 -19.36 -28.83 -6.61
C ALA A 531 -20.68 -28.73 -7.38
N ILE A 532 -21.69 -28.05 -6.82
CA ILE A 532 -22.97 -27.82 -7.51
C ILE A 532 -22.93 -26.59 -8.45
N GLY A 533 -21.82 -25.85 -8.49
CA GLY A 533 -21.65 -24.71 -9.39
C GLY A 533 -22.49 -23.48 -9.04
N TYR A 534 -22.86 -23.30 -7.76
CA TYR A 534 -23.82 -22.27 -7.34
C TYR A 534 -23.45 -20.84 -7.77
N PHE A 535 -22.15 -20.52 -7.79
CA PHE A 535 -21.63 -19.20 -8.15
C PHE A 535 -21.13 -19.10 -9.60
N LYS A 536 -21.27 -20.16 -10.42
CA LYS A 536 -20.82 -20.15 -11.82
C LYS A 536 -21.85 -19.46 -12.73
N ALA A 537 -21.42 -18.40 -13.42
CA ALA A 537 -22.27 -17.57 -14.29
C ALA A 537 -22.95 -18.35 -15.44
N ALA A 538 -22.31 -19.41 -15.95
CA ALA A 538 -22.84 -20.23 -17.05
C ALA A 538 -24.12 -21.02 -16.67
N ASP A 539 -24.27 -21.37 -15.39
CA ASP A 539 -25.40 -22.19 -14.92
C ASP A 539 -26.62 -21.34 -14.51
N VAL A 540 -26.42 -20.04 -14.26
CA VAL A 540 -27.49 -19.05 -14.01
C VAL A 540 -28.36 -18.85 -15.27
N ILE A 541 -27.77 -18.95 -16.46
CA ILE A 541 -28.48 -18.83 -17.74
C ILE A 541 -29.34 -20.08 -18.02
N LYS A 542 -28.85 -21.28 -17.65
CA LYS A 542 -29.60 -22.54 -17.79
C LYS A 542 -30.82 -22.59 -16.87
N GLY A 543 -30.70 -22.14 -15.62
CA GLY A 543 -31.80 -22.13 -14.65
C GLY A 543 -32.93 -21.14 -14.99
N LYS A 544 -32.61 -20.00 -15.63
CA LYS A 544 -33.64 -19.06 -16.11
C LYS A 544 -34.35 -19.55 -17.38
N LEU A 545 -33.68 -20.30 -18.24
CA LEU A 545 -34.30 -20.87 -19.45
C LEU A 545 -35.20 -22.07 -19.13
N SER A 546 -34.87 -22.89 -18.14
CA SER A 546 -35.75 -24.01 -17.75
C SER A 546 -37.07 -23.55 -17.12
N GLY A 547 -37.09 -22.41 -16.41
CA GLY A 547 -38.32 -21.83 -15.85
C GLY A 547 -39.26 -21.15 -16.86
N ILE A 548 -38.79 -20.87 -18.08
CA ILE A 548 -39.60 -20.28 -19.16
C ILE A 548 -40.26 -21.37 -20.03
N PHE A 549 -39.75 -22.61 -19.96
CA PHE A 549 -40.27 -23.77 -20.71
C PHE A 549 -40.84 -24.87 -19.81
N SER A 550 -41.18 -24.56 -18.55
CA SER A 550 -41.90 -25.47 -17.62
C SER A 550 -43.36 -25.06 -17.47
#